data_AF-A0A967SPB9-F1
#
_entry.id   AF-A0A967SPB9-F1
#
_cell.length_a   1.000
_cell.length_b   1.000
_cell.length_c   1.000
_cell.angle_alpha   90.00
_cell.angle_beta   90.00
_cell.angle_gamma   90.00
#
_symmetry.space_group_name_H-M   'P 1'
#
loop_
_entity.id
_entity.type
_entity.pdbx_description
1 polymer ?
#
loop_
_entity_poly.entity_id
_entity_poly.type
_entity_poly.pdbx_seq_one_letter_code
_entity_poly.pdbx_strand_id
1 'polypeptide(L)'
;MDSRIRKSFYCFIILLLVFVIGSISIPSTLHAQDSSSSYELLPAPDVWYNSVDGVRVGIRLRGQVPGTFGDGPHRLNTGLWLGTNFPDNPISYYLKYTEPIPAISDFGSEGSISAITSYRTGFQAHGLTFDKRWQTGFNELNYKELTIGLRAEHRFNEEYLLYRQLWQTQWLYLANAAFDYTDVNSLGRYLLSLSIDANIAGKADPFFRSEIIISQKADLSDQFSISGRLYSGFATDNTAPEYLFTHGFQSARSWMKSGLTRARGTIPPSWMQIGNIQVTG
;
A
#
# COMPACT_ATOMS: atom_id res chain seq x y z
N MET A 1 -20.38 -19.79 -32.93
CA MET A 1 -19.89 -18.53 -32.33
C MET A 1 -19.23 -18.89 -31.02
N ASP A 2 -17.90 -18.71 -30.90
CA ASP A 2 -17.08 -19.16 -29.77
C ASP A 2 -17.62 -18.60 -28.44
N SER A 3 -17.71 -19.44 -27.41
CA SER A 3 -18.19 -19.06 -26.07
C SER A 3 -17.32 -17.95 -25.46
N ARG A 4 -16.05 -17.85 -25.89
CA ARG A 4 -15.14 -16.76 -25.54
C ARG A 4 -15.58 -15.42 -26.14
N ILE A 5 -16.01 -15.40 -27.40
CA ILE A 5 -16.45 -14.17 -28.09
C ILE A 5 -17.74 -13.62 -27.46
N ARG A 6 -18.68 -14.50 -27.08
CA ARG A 6 -19.88 -14.07 -26.35
C ARG A 6 -19.54 -13.45 -24.99
N LYS A 7 -18.64 -14.07 -24.21
CA LYS A 7 -18.20 -13.54 -22.91
C LYS A 7 -17.51 -12.19 -23.05
N SER A 8 -16.65 -12.02 -24.04
CA SER A 8 -15.98 -10.73 -24.34
C SER A 8 -16.97 -9.63 -24.72
N PHE A 9 -18.00 -9.95 -25.51
CA PHE A 9 -19.03 -8.98 -25.91
C PHE A 9 -19.89 -8.51 -24.74
N TYR A 10 -20.37 -9.44 -23.88
CA TYR A 10 -21.13 -9.06 -22.69
C TYR A 10 -20.27 -8.27 -21.68
N CYS A 11 -18.98 -8.59 -21.54
CA CYS A 11 -18.08 -7.82 -20.69
C CYS A 11 -17.80 -6.41 -21.23
N PHE A 12 -17.63 -6.25 -22.55
CA PHE A 12 -17.48 -4.92 -23.16
C PHE A 12 -18.73 -4.06 -22.91
N ILE A 13 -19.92 -4.65 -23.05
CA ILE A 13 -21.18 -3.97 -22.73
C ILE A 13 -21.25 -3.61 -21.24
N ILE A 14 -20.90 -4.52 -20.33
CA ILE A 14 -20.91 -4.23 -18.88
C ILE A 14 -19.90 -3.13 -18.53
N LEU A 15 -18.71 -3.14 -19.13
CA LEU A 15 -17.67 -2.15 -18.88
C LEU A 15 -18.05 -0.78 -19.43
N LEU A 16 -18.67 -0.74 -20.62
CA LEU A 16 -19.29 0.46 -21.17
C LEU A 16 -20.41 0.97 -20.25
N LEU A 17 -21.25 0.07 -19.73
CA LEU A 17 -22.35 0.42 -18.82
C LEU A 17 -21.84 0.97 -17.49
N VAL A 18 -20.79 0.38 -16.92
CA VAL A 18 -20.13 0.88 -15.70
C VAL A 18 -19.48 2.24 -15.97
N PHE A 19 -18.85 2.43 -17.13
CA PHE A 19 -18.25 3.71 -17.52
C PHE A 19 -19.32 4.80 -17.70
N VAL A 20 -20.43 4.48 -18.35
CA VAL A 20 -21.56 5.40 -18.59
C VAL A 20 -22.31 5.69 -17.30
N ILE A 21 -22.62 4.69 -16.47
CA ILE A 21 -23.30 4.91 -15.18
C ILE A 21 -22.37 5.67 -14.23
N GLY A 22 -21.08 5.32 -14.17
CA GLY A 22 -20.09 6.01 -13.35
C GLY A 22 -19.86 7.46 -13.75
N SER A 23 -20.01 7.81 -15.04
CA SER A 23 -19.91 9.19 -15.52
C SER A 23 -21.20 10.00 -15.37
N ILE A 24 -22.37 9.34 -15.35
CA ILE A 24 -23.67 10.01 -15.19
C ILE A 24 -24.11 10.12 -13.71
N SER A 25 -23.58 9.27 -12.83
CA SER A 25 -24.07 9.11 -11.44
C SER A 25 -23.21 9.80 -10.38
N ILE A 26 -22.39 10.78 -10.74
CA ILE A 26 -21.72 11.66 -9.76
C ILE A 26 -22.64 12.88 -9.57
N PRO A 27 -23.50 12.91 -8.54
CA PRO A 27 -24.28 14.10 -8.24
C PRO A 27 -23.33 15.26 -7.95
N SER A 28 -23.51 16.37 -8.67
CA SER A 28 -22.72 17.60 -8.52
C SER A 28 -23.06 18.40 -7.24
N THR A 29 -23.98 17.90 -6.41
CA THR A 29 -24.43 18.56 -5.19
C THR A 29 -24.37 17.61 -4.00
N LEU A 30 -23.20 17.56 -3.34
CA LEU A 30 -23.05 16.97 -2.01
C LEU A 30 -23.33 18.06 -0.97
N HIS A 31 -24.42 17.90 -0.22
CA HIS A 31 -24.91 18.84 0.80
C HIS A 31 -24.02 18.97 2.06
N ALA A 32 -22.73 18.60 1.99
CA ALA A 32 -21.82 18.57 3.14
C ALA A 32 -20.51 19.36 2.91
N GLN A 33 -20.40 20.14 1.83
CA GLN A 33 -19.16 20.86 1.52
C GLN A 33 -19.33 22.36 1.73
N ASP A 34 -18.45 22.90 2.56
CA ASP A 34 -18.31 24.33 2.79
C ASP A 34 -17.90 25.03 1.48
N SER A 35 -18.52 26.17 1.21
CA SER A 35 -18.53 26.86 -0.09
C SER A 35 -17.17 27.41 -0.59
N SER A 36 -16.11 27.27 0.20
CA SER A 36 -14.80 27.85 -0.07
C SER A 36 -13.79 26.88 -0.72
N SER A 37 -13.98 25.56 -0.60
CA SER A 37 -13.14 24.55 -1.26
C SER A 37 -13.91 23.23 -1.45
N SER A 38 -14.35 22.96 -2.67
CA SER A 38 -15.09 21.73 -3.00
C SER A 38 -14.17 20.52 -2.98
N TYR A 39 -14.64 19.40 -2.42
CA TYR A 39 -13.94 18.11 -2.49
C TYR A 39 -13.79 17.67 -3.95
N GLU A 40 -12.58 17.37 -4.36
CA GLU A 40 -12.25 16.92 -5.70
C GLU A 40 -12.08 15.41 -5.75
N LEU A 41 -12.57 14.80 -6.83
CA LEU A 41 -12.27 13.42 -7.21
C LEU A 41 -11.40 13.45 -8.46
N LEU A 42 -10.17 12.96 -8.33
CA LEU A 42 -9.16 12.94 -9.38
C LEU A 42 -9.05 11.51 -9.96
N PRO A 43 -9.70 11.21 -11.10
CA PRO A 43 -9.55 9.94 -11.77
C PRO A 43 -8.22 9.87 -12.52
N ALA A 44 -7.58 8.70 -12.47
CA ALA A 44 -6.40 8.40 -13.25
C ALA A 44 -6.50 6.99 -13.84
N PRO A 45 -6.34 6.81 -15.17
CA PRO A 45 -6.24 5.48 -15.74
C PRO A 45 -5.01 4.76 -15.19
N ASP A 46 -5.09 3.44 -15.08
CA ASP A 46 -3.99 2.60 -14.62
C ASP A 46 -3.94 1.31 -15.44
N VAL A 47 -2.77 1.01 -16.00
CA VAL A 47 -2.56 -0.16 -16.86
C VAL A 47 -1.28 -0.85 -16.41
N TRP A 48 -1.36 -2.16 -16.26
CA TRP A 48 -0.27 -2.98 -15.74
C TRP A 48 -0.26 -4.36 -16.41
N TYR A 49 0.87 -5.07 -16.40
CA TYR A 49 0.95 -6.45 -16.87
C TYR A 49 1.50 -7.41 -15.79
N ASN A 50 0.89 -8.59 -15.68
CA ASN A 50 1.47 -9.72 -14.97
C ASN A 50 1.08 -11.05 -15.63
N SER A 51 1.79 -12.13 -15.30
CA SER A 51 1.61 -13.41 -15.99
C SER A 51 0.28 -14.10 -15.72
N VAL A 52 -0.44 -13.72 -14.66
CA VAL A 52 -1.71 -14.34 -14.27
C VAL A 52 -2.89 -13.57 -14.89
N ASP A 53 -2.96 -12.25 -14.68
CA ASP A 53 -4.02 -11.40 -15.21
C ASP A 53 -3.87 -11.06 -16.71
N GLY A 54 -2.68 -11.26 -17.28
CA GLY A 54 -2.31 -10.66 -18.56
C GLY A 54 -2.19 -9.15 -18.44
N VAL A 55 -2.81 -8.41 -19.36
CA VAL A 55 -2.96 -6.96 -19.23
C VAL A 55 -4.06 -6.68 -18.22
N ARG A 56 -3.76 -5.88 -17.21
CA ARG A 56 -4.70 -5.40 -16.21
C ARG A 56 -4.99 -3.94 -16.52
N VAL A 57 -6.27 -3.62 -16.72
CA VAL A 57 -6.73 -2.25 -16.99
C VAL A 57 -7.64 -1.81 -15.86
N GLY A 58 -7.47 -0.59 -15.38
CA GLY A 58 -8.24 -0.07 -14.27
C GLY A 58 -8.25 1.45 -14.19
N ILE A 59 -8.95 1.93 -13.16
CA ILE A 59 -9.06 3.34 -12.82
C ILE A 59 -8.72 3.47 -11.35
N ARG A 60 -7.91 4.49 -11.03
CA ARG A 60 -7.67 4.96 -9.67
C ARG A 60 -8.43 6.26 -9.46
N LEU A 61 -9.02 6.44 -8.30
CA LEU A 61 -9.67 7.70 -7.90
C LEU A 61 -9.01 8.19 -6.61
N ARG A 62 -8.59 9.45 -6.60
CA ARG A 62 -8.12 10.14 -5.41
C ARG A 62 -9.10 11.24 -5.03
N GLY A 63 -9.69 11.13 -3.85
CA GLY A 63 -10.52 12.18 -3.26
C GLY A 63 -9.72 13.03 -2.28
N GLN A 64 -9.76 14.36 -2.46
CA GLN A 64 -9.05 15.33 -1.62
C GLN A 64 -9.76 16.69 -1.61
N VAL A 65 -9.52 17.52 -0.59
CA VAL A 65 -9.92 18.93 -0.61
C VAL A 65 -8.74 19.77 -1.14
N PRO A 66 -8.94 20.63 -2.17
CA PRO A 66 -7.89 21.47 -2.72
C PRO A 66 -7.23 22.36 -1.67
N GLY A 67 -5.92 22.53 -1.76
CA GLY A 67 -5.16 23.36 -0.82
C GLY A 67 -4.93 22.74 0.56
N THR A 68 -5.48 21.55 0.82
CA THR A 68 -5.13 20.76 2.02
C THR A 68 -4.06 19.72 1.66
N PHE A 69 -2.81 20.02 2.02
CA PHE A 69 -1.67 19.13 1.77
C PHE A 69 -1.52 18.17 2.94
N GLY A 70 -1.77 16.87 2.73
CA GLY A 70 -1.63 15.86 3.79
C GLY A 70 -2.76 15.92 4.84
N ASP A 71 -3.15 17.11 5.28
CA ASP A 71 -3.99 17.40 6.45
C ASP A 71 -5.47 17.69 6.07
N GLY A 72 -5.91 17.21 4.91
CA GLY A 72 -7.27 17.44 4.41
C GLY A 72 -8.34 16.76 5.25
N PRO A 73 -9.55 17.36 5.34
CA PRO A 73 -10.61 16.94 6.25
C PRO A 73 -11.11 15.52 5.96
N HIS A 74 -10.94 14.96 4.76
CA HIS A 74 -11.18 13.55 4.44
C HIS A 74 -10.34 13.16 3.23
N ARG A 75 -9.84 11.91 3.17
CA ARG A 75 -9.05 11.42 2.02
C ARG A 75 -9.59 10.08 1.53
N LEU A 76 -9.83 9.98 0.22
CA LEU A 76 -10.20 8.75 -0.44
C LEU A 76 -9.10 8.33 -1.43
N ASN A 77 -8.68 7.09 -1.38
CA ASN A 77 -7.81 6.50 -2.39
C ASN A 77 -8.39 5.14 -2.75
N THR A 78 -8.95 5.04 -3.95
CA THR A 78 -9.55 3.81 -4.44
C THR A 78 -9.03 3.44 -5.81
N GLY A 79 -9.08 2.16 -6.15
CA GLY A 79 -8.77 1.65 -7.47
C GLY A 79 -9.53 0.37 -7.77
N LEU A 80 -9.91 0.22 -9.02
CA LEU A 80 -10.61 -0.94 -9.56
C LEU A 80 -9.90 -1.37 -10.84
N TRP A 81 -9.62 -2.67 -10.97
CA TRP A 81 -8.92 -3.23 -12.12
C TRP A 81 -9.54 -4.53 -12.59
N LEU A 82 -9.43 -4.80 -13.89
CA LEU A 82 -9.85 -6.03 -14.56
C LEU A 82 -8.67 -6.64 -15.33
N GLY A 83 -8.41 -7.93 -15.14
CA GLY A 83 -7.43 -8.70 -15.92
C GLY A 83 -8.00 -9.21 -17.25
N THR A 84 -7.24 -9.10 -18.34
CA THR A 84 -7.65 -9.55 -19.69
C THR A 84 -7.56 -11.06 -19.87
N ASN A 85 -6.79 -11.77 -19.05
CA ASN A 85 -6.65 -13.23 -19.10
C ASN A 85 -7.76 -13.96 -18.33
N PHE A 86 -8.70 -13.22 -17.72
CA PHE A 86 -9.84 -13.74 -16.97
C PHE A 86 -9.51 -14.90 -16.01
N PRO A 87 -8.61 -14.70 -15.03
CA PRO A 87 -8.39 -15.69 -13.97
C PRO A 87 -9.67 -15.87 -13.13
N ASP A 88 -9.72 -16.87 -12.26
CA ASP A 88 -10.89 -17.17 -11.41
C ASP A 88 -11.41 -15.94 -10.64
N ASN A 89 -10.50 -15.03 -10.28
CA ASN A 89 -10.81 -13.75 -9.65
C ASN A 89 -10.29 -12.60 -10.53
N PRO A 90 -11.01 -12.22 -11.60
CA PRO A 90 -10.50 -11.29 -12.61
C PRO A 90 -10.60 -9.82 -12.19
N ILE A 91 -11.39 -9.52 -11.16
CA ILE A 91 -11.61 -8.18 -10.63
C ILE A 91 -10.74 -7.99 -9.40
N SER A 92 -9.98 -6.89 -9.38
CA SER A 92 -9.19 -6.45 -8.23
C SER A 92 -9.64 -5.08 -7.78
N TYR A 93 -9.63 -4.82 -6.48
CA TYR A 93 -9.91 -3.50 -5.92
C TYR A 93 -8.97 -3.13 -4.77
N TYR A 94 -8.91 -1.84 -4.49
CA TYR A 94 -8.26 -1.23 -3.34
C TYR A 94 -9.10 -0.04 -2.91
N LEU A 95 -9.33 0.13 -1.62
CA LEU A 95 -9.96 1.30 -1.04
C LEU A 95 -9.26 1.63 0.27
N LYS A 96 -8.84 2.88 0.41
CA LYS A 96 -8.40 3.49 1.66
C LYS A 96 -9.22 4.75 1.87
N TYR A 97 -9.93 4.80 2.98
CA TYR A 97 -10.63 5.99 3.46
C TYR A 97 -9.90 6.46 4.71
N THR A 98 -9.57 7.74 4.78
CA THR A 98 -8.91 8.35 5.95
C THR A 98 -9.72 9.54 6.43
N GLU A 99 -10.04 9.50 7.72
CA GLU A 99 -10.85 10.45 8.46
C GLU A 99 -9.96 11.12 9.53
N PRO A 100 -9.67 12.43 9.46
CA PRO A 100 -8.99 13.14 10.52
C PRO A 100 -9.88 13.25 11.75
N ILE A 101 -9.24 13.37 12.92
CA ILE A 101 -9.90 13.53 14.21
C ILE A 101 -9.68 14.97 14.66
N PRO A 102 -10.65 15.89 14.48
CA PRO A 102 -10.44 17.32 14.74
C PRO A 102 -9.92 17.63 16.15
N ALA A 103 -10.33 16.86 17.16
CA ALA A 103 -9.92 17.07 18.55
C ALA A 103 -8.41 16.87 18.80
N ILE A 104 -7.71 16.18 17.90
CA ILE A 104 -6.27 15.95 18.00
C ILE A 104 -5.55 16.36 16.71
N SER A 105 -6.21 17.15 15.86
CA SER A 105 -5.65 17.68 14.62
C SER A 105 -5.51 19.19 14.72
N ASP A 106 -4.31 19.70 14.43
CA ASP A 106 -3.98 21.12 14.39
C ASP A 106 -2.91 21.36 13.31
N PHE A 107 -2.57 22.62 13.05
CA PHE A 107 -1.52 22.97 12.10
C PHE A 107 -0.18 22.28 12.44
N GLY A 108 0.35 21.51 11.49
CA GLY A 108 1.58 20.72 11.71
C GLY A 108 1.38 19.52 12.65
N SER A 109 0.15 19.07 12.88
CA SER A 109 -0.17 17.99 13.82
C SER A 109 -1.43 17.27 13.37
N GLU A 110 -1.33 16.27 12.50
CA GLU A 110 -2.49 15.53 11.97
C GLU A 110 -2.78 14.29 12.83
N GLY A 111 -4.01 14.11 13.31
CA GLY A 111 -4.50 12.83 13.84
C GLY A 111 -5.61 12.30 12.95
N SER A 112 -5.59 11.00 12.62
CA SER A 112 -6.59 10.39 11.73
C SER A 112 -6.85 8.92 12.02
N ILE A 113 -7.97 8.42 11.53
CA ILE A 113 -8.32 7.00 11.46
C ILE A 113 -8.43 6.63 9.98
N SER A 114 -7.80 5.54 9.57
CA SER A 114 -7.94 5.00 8.22
C SER A 114 -8.60 3.64 8.24
N ALA A 115 -9.50 3.41 7.28
CA ALA A 115 -10.01 2.09 6.93
C ALA A 115 -9.45 1.68 5.57
N ILE A 116 -8.84 0.50 5.50
CA ILE A 116 -8.25 -0.05 4.29
C ILE A 116 -8.93 -1.38 3.98
N THR A 117 -9.32 -1.57 2.74
CA THR A 117 -9.77 -2.85 2.21
C THR A 117 -9.16 -3.06 0.83
N SER A 118 -8.64 -4.26 0.58
CA SER A 118 -8.00 -4.58 -0.68
C SER A 118 -8.19 -6.04 -1.02
N TYR A 119 -8.43 -6.30 -2.29
CA TYR A 119 -8.53 -7.62 -2.86
C TYR A 119 -7.87 -7.56 -4.23
N ARG A 120 -6.60 -7.97 -4.29
CA ARG A 120 -5.80 -7.80 -5.50
C ARG A 120 -4.66 -8.79 -5.58
N THR A 121 -4.47 -9.39 -6.76
CA THR A 121 -3.23 -10.12 -7.08
C THR A 121 -3.00 -11.30 -6.12
N GLY A 122 -4.07 -12.09 -5.91
CA GLY A 122 -4.06 -13.25 -5.02
C GLY A 122 -3.98 -12.93 -3.52
N PHE A 123 -3.99 -11.66 -3.13
CA PHE A 123 -3.89 -11.21 -1.74
C PHE A 123 -5.07 -10.33 -1.35
N GLN A 124 -5.58 -10.52 -0.15
CA GLN A 124 -6.54 -9.61 0.45
C GLN A 124 -6.07 -9.10 1.80
N ALA A 125 -6.36 -7.84 2.07
CA ALA A 125 -5.95 -7.14 3.27
C ALA A 125 -7.05 -6.18 3.67
N HIS A 126 -7.47 -6.24 4.93
CA HIS A 126 -8.49 -5.36 5.51
C HIS A 126 -7.95 -4.85 6.84
N GLY A 127 -8.10 -3.57 7.15
CA GLY A 127 -7.56 -3.05 8.39
C GLY A 127 -8.09 -1.69 8.77
N LEU A 128 -7.91 -1.38 10.05
CA LEU A 128 -8.20 -0.09 10.65
C LEU A 128 -6.91 0.40 11.31
N THR A 129 -6.51 1.64 11.01
CA THR A 129 -5.35 2.28 11.63
C THR A 129 -5.76 3.60 12.25
N PHE A 130 -5.13 3.91 13.37
CA PHE A 130 -5.02 5.25 13.92
C PHE A 130 -3.63 5.76 13.57
N ASP A 131 -3.57 6.96 13.01
CA ASP A 131 -2.35 7.61 12.55
C ASP A 131 -2.24 8.97 13.23
N LYS A 132 -1.12 9.23 13.91
CA LYS A 132 -0.80 10.51 14.52
C LYS A 132 0.54 11.01 14.00
N ARG A 133 0.51 12.10 13.26
CA ARG A 133 1.65 12.76 12.65
C ARG A 133 1.89 14.12 13.30
N TRP A 134 3.14 14.43 13.58
CA TRP A 134 3.61 15.75 13.99
C TRP A 134 4.65 16.20 12.97
N GLN A 135 4.40 17.34 12.34
CA GLN A 135 5.25 17.93 11.32
C GLN A 135 5.73 19.30 11.80
N THR A 136 7.04 19.46 11.87
CA THR A 136 7.63 20.74 12.30
C THR A 136 7.71 21.70 11.12
N GLY A 137 6.76 22.63 11.05
CA GLY A 137 6.70 23.67 10.03
C GLY A 137 6.26 23.16 8.65
N PHE A 138 6.63 23.92 7.60
CA PHE A 138 6.19 23.65 6.23
C PHE A 138 6.96 22.53 5.52
N ASN A 139 8.07 22.03 6.10
CA ASN A 139 8.83 20.96 5.50
C ASN A 139 8.21 19.60 5.81
N GLU A 140 7.39 19.09 4.89
CA GLU A 140 6.71 17.78 5.00
C GLU A 140 7.66 16.59 5.15
N LEU A 141 8.95 16.77 4.85
CA LEU A 141 9.96 15.73 5.02
C LEU A 141 10.45 15.61 6.47
N ASN A 142 10.12 16.57 7.35
CA ASN A 142 10.50 16.57 8.75
C ASN A 142 9.26 16.26 9.61
N TYR A 143 9.14 15.02 10.06
CA TYR A 143 7.96 14.57 10.78
C TYR A 143 8.27 13.44 11.77
N LYS A 144 7.37 13.30 12.73
CA LYS A 144 7.21 12.14 13.60
C LYS A 144 5.83 11.55 13.30
N GLU A 145 5.73 10.26 13.08
CA GLU A 145 4.46 9.61 12.78
C GLU A 145 4.34 8.34 13.61
N LEU A 146 3.21 8.19 14.28
CA LEU A 146 2.81 7.01 15.03
C LEU A 146 1.60 6.39 14.35
N THR A 147 1.71 5.14 13.93
CA THR A 147 0.60 4.36 13.39
C THR A 147 0.33 3.17 14.30
N ILE A 148 -0.92 2.99 14.73
CA ILE A 148 -1.36 1.82 15.50
C ILE A 148 -2.58 1.24 14.80
N GLY A 149 -2.66 -0.06 14.64
CA GLY A 149 -3.79 -0.64 13.92
C GLY A 149 -3.98 -2.13 14.08
N LEU A 150 -5.07 -2.59 13.50
CA LEU A 150 -5.42 -4.00 13.33
C LEU A 150 -5.60 -4.28 11.85
N ARG A 151 -5.17 -5.46 11.39
CA ARG A 151 -5.39 -5.89 10.01
C ARG A 151 -5.59 -7.40 9.89
N ALA A 152 -6.47 -7.80 9.00
CA ALA A 152 -6.65 -9.18 8.56
C ALA A 152 -6.03 -9.33 7.17
N GLU A 153 -5.12 -10.28 7.00
CA GLU A 153 -4.42 -10.55 5.75
C GLU A 153 -4.59 -12.02 5.33
N HIS A 154 -4.77 -12.28 4.04
CA HIS A 154 -4.89 -13.64 3.52
C HIS A 154 -4.44 -13.75 2.06
N ARG A 155 -3.66 -14.80 1.79
CA ARG A 155 -3.24 -15.21 0.46
C ARG A 155 -4.23 -16.24 -0.07
N PHE A 156 -5.11 -15.83 -0.99
CA PHE A 156 -6.12 -16.70 -1.57
C PHE A 156 -5.71 -17.32 -2.91
N ASN A 157 -4.64 -16.81 -3.56
CA ASN A 157 -4.12 -17.40 -4.79
C ASN A 157 -2.57 -17.26 -4.86
N GLU A 158 -1.88 -18.39 -4.96
CA GLU A 158 -0.41 -18.50 -5.02
C GLU A 158 0.18 -18.41 -6.43
N GLU A 159 -0.62 -18.44 -7.49
CA GLU A 159 -0.16 -18.30 -8.88
C GLU A 159 0.51 -16.96 -9.13
N TYR A 160 0.10 -15.95 -8.37
CA TYR A 160 0.68 -14.61 -8.38
C TYR A 160 2.05 -14.52 -7.72
N LEU A 161 2.48 -15.54 -6.96
CA LEU A 161 3.72 -15.46 -6.20
C LEU A 161 4.95 -15.73 -7.06
N LEU A 162 5.99 -14.93 -6.83
CA LEU A 162 7.33 -15.15 -7.38
C LEU A 162 8.00 -16.35 -6.69
N TYR A 163 7.88 -16.43 -5.36
CA TYR A 163 8.46 -17.48 -4.53
C TYR A 163 7.42 -17.99 -3.53
N ARG A 164 6.78 -19.13 -3.82
CA ARG A 164 5.68 -19.66 -2.99
C ARG A 164 6.12 -20.04 -1.58
N GLN A 165 7.36 -20.51 -1.42
CA GLN A 165 7.92 -20.92 -0.14
C GLN A 165 8.05 -19.79 0.89
N LEU A 166 7.93 -18.53 0.47
CA LEU A 166 7.97 -17.36 1.36
C LEU A 166 6.58 -16.94 1.83
N TRP A 167 5.56 -17.77 1.63
CA TRP A 167 4.17 -17.43 1.93
C TRP A 167 3.44 -18.62 2.52
N GLN A 168 2.50 -18.32 3.42
CA GLN A 168 1.47 -19.26 3.85
C GLN A 168 0.06 -18.78 3.43
N THR A 169 -0.94 -19.66 3.58
CA THR A 169 -2.31 -19.47 3.06
C THR A 169 -3.38 -19.37 4.13
N GLN A 170 -3.02 -19.43 5.41
CA GLN A 170 -3.93 -19.16 6.51
C GLN A 170 -4.13 -17.66 6.71
N TRP A 171 -5.29 -17.30 7.26
CA TRP A 171 -5.56 -15.94 7.68
C TRP A 171 -4.64 -15.51 8.82
N LEU A 172 -4.07 -14.32 8.68
CA LEU A 172 -3.36 -13.61 9.74
C LEU A 172 -4.23 -12.47 10.26
N TYR A 173 -4.29 -12.30 11.57
CA TYR A 173 -4.99 -11.22 12.25
C TYR A 173 -3.99 -10.47 13.12
N LEU A 174 -3.52 -9.35 12.60
CA LEU A 174 -2.32 -8.68 13.08
C LEU A 174 -2.69 -7.41 13.84
N ALA A 175 -2.11 -7.24 15.02
CA ALA A 175 -1.95 -5.94 15.63
C ALA A 175 -0.61 -5.35 15.19
N ASN A 176 -0.61 -4.06 14.85
CA ASN A 176 0.60 -3.37 14.45
C ASN A 176 0.78 -2.04 15.17
N ALA A 177 2.05 -1.69 15.39
CA ALA A 177 2.46 -0.36 15.81
C ALA A 177 3.70 0.02 14.99
N ALA A 178 3.74 1.24 14.48
CA ALA A 178 4.88 1.77 13.75
C ALA A 178 5.16 3.21 14.20
N PHE A 179 6.44 3.56 14.26
CA PHE A 179 6.89 4.90 14.56
C PHE A 179 7.98 5.30 13.56
N ASP A 180 7.73 6.37 12.83
CA ASP A 180 8.69 6.97 11.91
C ASP A 180 9.12 8.35 12.43
N TYR A 181 10.41 8.62 12.40
CA TYR A 181 10.98 9.93 12.69
C TYR A 181 11.99 10.32 11.62
N THR A 182 11.77 11.43 10.95
CA THR A 182 12.68 12.00 9.96
C THR A 182 12.97 13.45 10.27
N ASP A 183 14.24 13.81 10.17
CA ASP A 183 14.72 15.16 10.42
C ASP A 183 16.06 15.39 9.70
N VAL A 184 16.62 16.58 9.87
CA VAL A 184 17.93 16.96 9.31
C VAL A 184 18.90 17.25 10.45
N ASN A 185 20.09 16.66 10.39
CA ASN A 185 21.21 16.94 11.28
C ASN A 185 22.36 17.60 10.49
N SER A 186 23.52 17.80 11.12
CA SER A 186 24.69 18.42 10.47
C SER A 186 25.26 17.64 9.30
N LEU A 187 25.01 16.33 9.22
CA LEU A 187 25.46 15.49 8.09
C LEU A 187 24.44 15.49 6.95
N GLY A 188 23.17 15.70 7.26
CA GLY A 188 22.07 15.70 6.29
C GLY A 188 20.82 15.04 6.86
N ARG A 189 19.97 14.51 5.99
CA ARG A 189 18.69 13.91 6.37
C ARG A 189 18.87 12.52 6.99
N TYR A 190 18.15 12.25 8.06
CA TYR A 190 18.07 10.92 8.65
C TYR A 190 16.63 10.47 8.86
N LEU A 191 16.46 9.15 8.95
CA LEU A 191 15.20 8.47 9.22
C LEU A 191 15.46 7.39 10.27
N LEU A 192 14.61 7.35 11.29
CA LEU A 192 14.43 6.23 12.19
C LEU A 192 13.02 5.67 11.97
N SER A 193 12.93 4.39 11.62
CA SER A 193 11.67 3.67 11.51
C SER A 193 11.67 2.48 12.46
N LEU A 194 10.62 2.37 13.25
CA LEU A 194 10.34 1.26 14.14
C LEU A 194 9.01 0.65 13.72
N SER A 195 8.94 -0.66 13.55
CA SER A 195 7.66 -1.34 13.32
C SER A 195 7.57 -2.63 14.10
N ILE A 196 6.36 -2.93 14.57
CA ILE A 196 6.02 -4.10 15.33
C ILE A 196 4.75 -4.69 14.74
N ASP A 197 4.76 -6.01 14.54
CA ASP A 197 3.61 -6.79 14.10
C ASP A 197 3.44 -8.01 15.03
N ALA A 198 2.23 -8.22 15.50
CA ALA A 198 1.88 -9.40 16.29
C ALA A 198 0.66 -10.08 15.69
N ASN A 199 0.74 -11.38 15.39
CA ASN A 199 -0.43 -12.18 15.01
C ASN A 199 -1.17 -12.60 16.27
N ILE A 200 -2.36 -12.04 16.48
CA ILE A 200 -3.08 -12.11 17.75
C ILE A 200 -4.32 -13.03 17.71
N ALA A 201 -4.72 -13.49 16.52
CA ALA A 201 -5.87 -14.37 16.36
C ALA A 201 -5.79 -15.22 15.08
N GLY A 202 -6.73 -16.13 14.91
CA GLY A 202 -6.86 -16.98 13.73
C GLY A 202 -6.31 -18.40 13.92
N LYS A 203 -6.11 -19.10 12.80
CA LYS A 203 -5.58 -20.48 12.78
C LYS A 203 -4.07 -20.55 12.60
N ALA A 204 -3.45 -19.45 12.15
CA ALA A 204 -2.01 -19.34 12.05
C ALA A 204 -1.38 -19.18 13.44
N ASP A 205 -0.14 -19.63 13.57
CA ASP A 205 0.58 -19.55 14.83
C ASP A 205 0.71 -18.09 15.30
N PRO A 206 0.49 -17.79 16.59
CA PRO A 206 0.67 -16.44 17.11
C PRO A 206 2.14 -16.07 17.09
N PHE A 207 2.52 -14.99 16.41
CA PHE A 207 3.91 -14.58 16.31
C PHE A 207 4.10 -13.12 16.71
N PHE A 208 5.34 -12.76 16.99
CA PHE A 208 5.75 -11.38 17.21
C PHE A 208 6.97 -11.06 16.35
N ARG A 209 6.94 -9.91 15.69
CA ARG A 209 8.03 -9.40 14.88
C ARG A 209 8.24 -7.92 15.17
N SER A 210 9.49 -7.50 15.26
CA SER A 210 9.87 -6.09 15.27
C SER A 210 10.97 -5.81 14.26
N GLU A 211 11.00 -4.58 13.76
CA GLU A 211 11.96 -4.09 12.78
C GLU A 211 12.38 -2.67 13.15
N ILE A 212 13.67 -2.40 13.03
CA ILE A 212 14.31 -1.12 13.26
C ILE A 212 15.14 -0.79 12.01
N ILE A 213 14.86 0.36 11.40
CA ILE A 213 15.61 0.88 10.27
C ILE A 213 16.13 2.26 10.65
N ILE A 214 17.43 2.46 10.50
CA ILE A 214 18.07 3.77 10.63
C ILE A 214 18.72 4.08 9.30
N SER A 215 18.33 5.18 8.67
CA SER A 215 18.93 5.65 7.42
C SER A 215 19.51 7.03 7.60
N GLN A 216 20.68 7.29 7.03
CA GLN A 216 21.30 8.60 6.95
C GLN A 216 21.68 8.86 5.51
N LYS A 217 21.24 9.98 4.96
CA LYS A 217 21.80 10.58 3.76
C LYS A 217 22.72 11.71 4.19
N ALA A 218 24.01 11.57 3.92
CA ALA A 218 25.03 12.57 4.19
C ALA A 218 25.37 13.32 2.90
N ASP A 219 25.15 14.62 2.86
CA ASP A 219 25.51 15.46 1.72
C ASP A 219 26.94 15.97 1.94
N LEU A 220 27.89 15.45 1.16
CA LEU A 220 29.31 15.79 1.28
C LEU A 220 29.68 17.00 0.40
N SER A 221 28.90 17.23 -0.66
CA SER A 221 28.90 18.43 -1.50
C SER A 221 27.56 18.57 -2.21
N ASP A 222 27.36 19.67 -2.96
CA ASP A 222 26.13 19.89 -3.76
C ASP A 222 25.86 18.80 -4.82
N GLN A 223 26.88 18.01 -5.17
CA GLN A 223 26.81 17.01 -6.23
C GLN A 223 27.01 15.58 -5.71
N PHE A 224 27.44 15.42 -4.44
CA PHE A 224 27.82 14.14 -3.90
C PHE A 224 27.17 13.89 -2.54
N SER A 225 26.37 12.83 -2.47
CA SER A 225 25.74 12.36 -1.25
C SER A 225 26.01 10.88 -1.04
N ILE A 226 26.27 10.47 0.19
CA ILE A 226 26.38 9.07 0.61
C ILE A 226 25.14 8.71 1.41
N SER A 227 24.50 7.59 1.10
CA SER A 227 23.42 7.03 1.90
C SER A 227 23.89 5.76 2.62
N GLY A 228 23.62 5.70 3.91
CA GLY A 228 23.80 4.51 4.75
C GLY A 228 22.47 4.07 5.33
N ARG A 229 22.24 2.75 5.38
CA ARG A 229 21.08 2.14 6.04
C ARG A 229 21.55 1.05 6.99
N LEU A 230 21.23 1.19 8.26
CA LEU A 230 21.34 0.15 9.26
C LEU A 230 19.96 -0.50 9.44
N TYR A 231 19.96 -1.83 9.49
CA TYR A 231 18.76 -2.63 9.65
C TYR A 231 18.94 -3.62 10.79
N SER A 232 17.93 -3.75 11.63
CA SER A 232 17.84 -4.80 12.65
C SER A 232 16.40 -5.28 12.76
N GLY A 233 16.23 -6.56 13.07
CA GLY A 233 14.92 -7.16 13.20
C GLY A 233 14.93 -8.34 14.15
N PHE A 234 13.81 -8.55 14.82
CA PHE A 234 13.55 -9.69 15.69
C PHE A 234 12.24 -10.34 15.24
N ALA A 235 12.21 -11.67 15.24
CA ALA A 235 11.04 -12.45 14.90
C ALA A 235 11.03 -13.71 15.77
N THR A 236 9.86 -14.13 16.25
CA THR A 236 9.71 -15.40 16.97
C THR A 236 9.81 -16.58 16.00
N ASP A 237 10.17 -17.76 16.51
CA ASP A 237 10.42 -18.97 15.69
C ASP A 237 9.21 -19.38 14.83
N ASN A 238 8.00 -19.06 15.29
CA ASN A 238 6.74 -19.35 14.63
C ASN A 238 6.22 -18.21 13.73
N THR A 239 7.07 -17.22 13.42
CA THR A 239 6.70 -16.12 12.52
C THR A 239 6.34 -16.65 11.14
N ALA A 240 5.20 -16.18 10.61
CA ALA A 240 4.74 -16.58 9.28
C ALA A 240 5.83 -16.29 8.21
N PRO A 241 6.03 -17.17 7.22
CA PRO A 241 7.12 -17.03 6.25
C PRO A 241 7.19 -15.68 5.55
N GLU A 242 6.03 -15.08 5.22
CA GLU A 242 5.95 -13.79 4.54
C GLU A 242 6.37 -12.59 5.40
N TYR A 243 6.53 -12.80 6.71
CA TYR A 243 7.01 -11.84 7.70
C TYR A 243 8.49 -12.04 8.08
N LEU A 244 9.11 -13.15 7.69
CA LEU A 244 10.52 -13.39 7.96
C LEU A 244 11.43 -12.44 7.17
N PHE A 245 12.61 -12.19 7.73
CA PHE A 245 13.61 -11.32 7.11
C PHE A 245 14.31 -12.06 5.97
N THR A 246 14.44 -11.40 4.82
CA THR A 246 15.21 -11.90 3.68
C THR A 246 16.58 -11.22 3.61
N HIS A 247 17.47 -11.70 2.72
CA HIS A 247 18.78 -11.09 2.50
C HIS A 247 18.74 -9.60 2.08
N GLY A 248 17.62 -9.14 1.50
CA GLY A 248 17.39 -7.72 1.20
C GLY A 248 16.90 -6.90 2.40
N PHE A 249 16.80 -7.52 3.58
CA PHE A 249 16.30 -6.92 4.82
C PHE A 249 14.87 -6.40 4.71
N GLN A 250 14.07 -6.93 3.78
CA GLN A 250 12.63 -6.71 3.73
C GLN A 250 11.91 -8.06 3.70
N SER A 251 10.74 -8.12 4.32
CA SER A 251 9.92 -9.33 4.29
C SER A 251 9.21 -9.48 2.94
N ALA A 252 8.86 -10.72 2.55
CA ALA A 252 8.14 -10.95 1.29
C ALA A 252 6.80 -10.20 1.26
N ARG A 253 6.18 -9.97 2.42
CA ARG A 253 4.99 -9.13 2.54
C ARG A 253 5.20 -7.72 1.99
N SER A 254 6.39 -7.12 2.11
CA SER A 254 6.67 -5.76 1.61
C SER A 254 6.44 -5.66 0.09
N TRP A 255 6.60 -6.75 -0.64
CA TRP A 255 6.40 -6.79 -2.09
C TRP A 255 4.98 -6.45 -2.51
N MET A 256 3.99 -6.68 -1.64
CA MET A 256 2.59 -6.31 -1.89
C MET A 256 2.35 -4.80 -1.95
N LYS A 257 3.30 -3.99 -1.47
CA LYS A 257 3.23 -2.52 -1.54
C LYS A 257 3.54 -2.01 -2.96
N SER A 258 4.39 -2.70 -3.73
CA SER A 258 4.81 -2.25 -5.06
C SER A 258 4.06 -2.97 -6.18
N GLY A 259 3.73 -2.26 -7.26
CA GLY A 259 3.21 -2.88 -8.48
C GLY A 259 4.19 -3.91 -9.05
N LEU A 260 5.48 -3.56 -9.03
CA LEU A 260 6.56 -4.33 -9.67
C LEU A 260 6.77 -5.71 -9.08
N THR A 261 6.56 -5.86 -7.77
CA THR A 261 6.92 -7.07 -7.04
C THR A 261 5.73 -7.84 -6.48
N ARG A 262 4.51 -7.25 -6.48
CA ARG A 262 3.30 -7.92 -5.96
C ARG A 262 2.82 -9.11 -6.79
N ALA A 263 3.23 -9.20 -8.06
CA ALA A 263 2.78 -10.23 -9.00
C ALA A 263 3.96 -10.84 -9.77
N ARG A 264 3.91 -12.14 -10.00
CA ARG A 264 4.81 -12.84 -10.92
C ARG A 264 4.63 -12.32 -12.36
N GLY A 265 5.74 -12.29 -13.09
CA GLY A 265 5.73 -11.97 -14.52
C GLY A 265 5.80 -10.48 -14.84
N THR A 266 5.85 -9.60 -13.84
CA THR A 266 6.24 -8.20 -14.09
C THR A 266 7.76 -8.06 -14.23
N ILE A 267 8.53 -8.78 -13.41
CA ILE A 267 9.99 -8.93 -13.56
C ILE A 267 10.32 -10.42 -13.65
N PRO A 268 11.16 -10.88 -14.59
CA PRO A 268 11.61 -12.26 -14.66
C PRO A 268 12.27 -12.70 -13.34
N PRO A 269 11.90 -13.85 -12.74
CA PRO A 269 12.54 -14.32 -11.51
C PRO A 269 14.06 -14.48 -11.62
N SER A 270 14.58 -14.76 -12.83
CA SER A 270 16.02 -14.83 -13.11
C SER A 270 16.75 -13.50 -12.87
N TRP A 271 16.07 -12.36 -13.01
CA TRP A 271 16.66 -11.04 -12.77
C TRP A 271 16.70 -10.67 -11.29
N MET A 272 16.04 -11.45 -10.44
CA MET A 272 16.07 -11.32 -8.98
C MET A 272 16.91 -12.42 -8.32
N GLN A 273 17.73 -13.14 -9.10
CA GLN A 273 18.69 -14.09 -8.55
C GLN A 273 19.78 -13.36 -7.76
N ILE A 274 20.20 -13.97 -6.65
CA ILE A 274 21.27 -13.46 -5.79
C ILE A 274 22.58 -13.53 -6.58
N GLY A 275 23.19 -12.37 -6.82
CA GLY A 275 24.51 -12.20 -7.44
C GLY A 275 25.26 -11.03 -6.79
N ASN A 276 26.50 -10.74 -7.23
CA ASN A 276 27.37 -9.73 -6.61
C ASN A 276 26.82 -8.29 -6.61
N ILE A 277 25.77 -8.02 -7.41
CA ILE A 277 25.04 -6.76 -7.41
C ILE A 277 23.55 -7.11 -7.38
N GLN A 278 22.85 -6.62 -6.37
CA GLN A 278 21.40 -6.72 -6.23
C GLN A 278 20.85 -5.31 -6.10
N VAL A 279 19.89 -4.94 -6.97
CA VAL A 279 19.08 -3.74 -6.76
C VAL A 279 18.07 -4.08 -5.67
N THR A 280 18.41 -3.77 -4.44
CA THR A 280 17.46 -3.71 -3.34
C THR A 280 17.00 -2.27 -3.22
N GLY A 281 15.70 -2.03 -3.30
CA GLY A 281 15.09 -0.69 -3.22
C GLY A 281 15.48 0.09 -1.97
#